data_AF-A0A392STR1-F1
#
_entry.id   AF-A0A392STR1-F1
#
_cell.length_a   1.000
_cell.length_b   1.000
_cell.length_c   1.000
_cell.angle_alpha   90.00
_cell.angle_beta   90.00
_cell.angle_gamma   90.00
#
_symmetry.space_group_name_H-M   'P 1'
#
loop_
_entity.id
_entity.type
_entity.pdbx_description
1 polymer ?
#
loop_
_entity_poly.entity_id
_entity_poly.type
_entity_poly.pdbx_seq_one_letter_code
_entity_poly.pdbx_strand_id
1 'polypeptide(L)' 'MQADAKEHVKKCDKCQKHGDMHLAPPIELRSLSSPWPFAWWGMDILGSFPIASGQNKYLIVVVDYFTKWIEAEP' A
#
# COMPACT_ATOMS: atom_id res chain seq x y z
N MET A 1 -15.60 -21.48 -31.68
CA MET A 1 -14.18 -21.18 -31.41
C MET A 1 -13.99 -20.16 -30.28
N GLN A 2 -14.45 -18.90 -30.41
CA GLN A 2 -14.30 -17.89 -29.33
C GLN A 2 -15.08 -18.25 -28.05
N ALA A 3 -16.30 -18.77 -28.19
CA ALA A 3 -17.11 -19.21 -27.06
C ALA A 3 -16.46 -20.39 -26.30
N ASP A 4 -15.96 -21.38 -27.03
CA ASP A 4 -15.33 -22.58 -26.47
C ASP A 4 -14.03 -22.23 -25.73
N ALA A 5 -13.23 -21.32 -26.28
CA ALA A 5 -12.04 -20.81 -25.62
C ALA A 5 -12.37 -20.10 -24.30
N LYS A 6 -13.44 -19.28 -24.29
CA LYS A 6 -13.91 -18.58 -23.08
C LYS A 6 -14.41 -19.56 -22.02
N GLU A 7 -15.14 -20.60 -22.42
CA GLU A 7 -15.62 -21.64 -21.51
C GLU A 7 -14.47 -22.46 -20.93
N HIS A 8 -13.47 -22.79 -21.75
CA HIS A 8 -12.27 -23.50 -21.31
C HIS A 8 -11.49 -22.71 -20.25
N VAL A 9 -11.24 -21.41 -20.51
CA VAL A 9 -10.53 -20.53 -19.56
C VAL A 9 -11.31 -20.35 -18.25
N LYS A 10 -12.65 -20.29 -18.30
CA LYS A 10 -13.50 -20.24 -17.10
C LYS A 10 -13.39 -21.49 -16.23
N LYS A 11 -13.23 -22.68 -16.83
CA LYS A 11 -13.09 -23.95 -16.11
C LYS A 11 -11.65 -24.22 -15.63
N CYS A 12 -10.66 -23.53 -16.19
CA CYS A 12 -9.25 -23.69 -15.86
C CYS A 12 -8.91 -23.04 -14.50
N ASP A 13 -8.75 -23.84 -13.45
CA ASP A 13 -8.39 -23.38 -12.09
C ASP A 13 -7.07 -22.59 -12.06
N LYS A 14 -6.03 -23.06 -12.77
CA LYS A 14 -4.75 -22.34 -12.88
C LYS A 14 -4.92 -20.95 -13.47
N CYS A 15 -5.76 -20.83 -14.49
CA CYS A 15 -6.01 -19.58 -15.20
C CYS A 15 -6.82 -18.61 -14.34
N GLN A 16 -7.79 -19.10 -13.55
CA GLN A 16 -8.58 -18.26 -12.64
C GLN A 16 -7.77 -17.78 -11.43
N LYS A 17 -6.86 -18.60 -10.90
CA LYS A 17 -6.05 -18.25 -9.71
C LYS A 17 -4.91 -17.28 -9.98
N HIS A 18 -4.28 -17.38 -11.15
CA HIS A 18 -3.06 -16.63 -11.48
C HIS A 18 -3.27 -15.62 -12.62
N GLY A 19 -4.51 -15.40 -13.04
CA GLY A 19 -4.80 -14.31 -13.98
C GLY A 19 -4.54 -12.96 -13.29
N ASP A 20 -3.95 -12.02 -14.01
CA ASP A 20 -3.59 -10.67 -13.50
C ASP A 20 -4.80 -9.78 -13.13
N MET A 21 -6.00 -10.36 -13.04
CA MET A 21 -7.24 -9.61 -12.84
C MET A 21 -7.78 -9.82 -11.43
N HIS A 22 -7.50 -8.85 -10.56
CA HIS A 22 -8.22 -8.72 -9.29
C HIS A 22 -9.67 -8.32 -9.57
N LEU A 23 -10.57 -9.29 -9.48
CA LEU A 23 -12.02 -9.14 -9.66
C LEU A 23 -12.74 -8.63 -8.40
N ALA A 24 -12.01 -8.37 -7.32
CA ALA A 24 -12.60 -7.86 -6.09
C ALA A 24 -13.19 -6.46 -6.32
N PRO A 25 -14.39 -6.17 -5.81
CA PRO A 25 -14.93 -4.82 -5.86
C PRO A 25 -14.00 -3.86 -5.11
N PRO A 26 -13.89 -2.60 -5.56
CA PRO A 26 -13.13 -1.60 -4.82
C PRO A 26 -13.74 -1.44 -3.42
N ILE A 27 -12.89 -1.39 -2.41
CA ILE A 27 -13.29 -1.06 -1.05
C ILE A 27 -13.15 0.45 -0.89
N GLU A 28 -14.19 1.08 -0.33
CA GLU A 28 -14.18 2.52 -0.09
C GLU A 28 -13.13 2.88 0.96
N LEU A 29 -12.19 3.75 0.60
CA LEU A 29 -11.19 4.27 1.52
C LEU A 29 -11.82 5.36 2.39
N ARG A 30 -11.63 5.25 3.71
CA ARG A 30 -12.10 6.25 4.66
C ARG A 30 -11.02 7.29 4.91
N SER A 31 -11.33 8.55 4.69
CA SER A 31 -10.43 9.65 5.07
C SER A 31 -10.41 9.79 6.59
N LEU A 32 -9.21 9.76 7.18
CA LEU A 32 -9.00 10.07 8.58
C LEU A 32 -8.75 11.57 8.71
N SER A 33 -9.64 12.29 9.40
CA SER A 33 -9.42 13.67 9.83
C SER A 33 -9.15 13.70 11.33
N SER A 34 -7.99 14.21 11.71
CA SER A 34 -7.67 14.48 13.12
C SER A 34 -8.42 15.74 13.58
N PRO A 35 -8.90 15.80 14.84
CA PRO A 35 -9.60 16.98 15.35
C PRO A 35 -8.67 18.13 15.79
N TRP A 36 -7.40 17.85 16.10
CA TRP A 36 -6.39 18.85 16.46
C TRP A 36 -4.95 18.30 16.23
N PRO A 37 -3.90 19.15 16.27
CA PRO A 37 -2.51 18.70 16.08
C PRO A 37 -2.13 17.59 17.07
N PHE A 38 -1.41 16.58 16.58
CA PHE A 38 -0.89 15.43 17.33
C PHE A 38 -1.94 14.49 17.94
N ALA A 39 -3.23 14.65 17.65
CA ALA A 39 -4.24 13.69 18.11
C ALA A 39 -4.08 12.35 17.39
N TRP A 40 -3.91 12.39 16.05
CA TRP A 40 -3.62 11.23 15.20
C TRP A 40 -2.41 11.52 14.32
N TRP A 41 -1.56 10.51 14.17
CA TRP A 41 -0.34 10.58 13.38
C TRP A 41 -0.09 9.21 12.74
N GLY A 42 0.58 9.22 11.59
CA GLY A 42 0.99 8.02 10.87
C GLY A 42 2.50 7.84 10.97
N MET A 43 2.93 6.59 10.97
CA MET A 43 4.34 6.21 10.84
C MET A 43 4.54 5.44 9.55
N ASP A 44 5.67 5.67 8.90
CA ASP A 44 6.16 4.81 7.83
C ASP A 44 7.67 4.62 7.94
N ILE A 45 8.18 3.56 7.31
CA ILE A 45 9.61 3.29 7.20
C ILE A 45 9.99 3.42 5.73
N LEU A 46 10.83 4.40 5.42
CA LEU A 46 11.41 4.56 4.10
C LEU A 46 12.76 3.85 4.03
N GLY A 47 12.99 3.09 2.97
CA GLY A 47 14.27 2.45 2.66
C GLY A 47 14.20 1.75 1.31
N SER A 48 15.19 1.00 0.85
CA SER A 48 16.53 0.73 1.35
C SER A 48 17.55 1.72 0.76
N PHE A 49 18.02 2.66 1.57
CA PHE A 49 18.99 3.66 1.15
C PHE A 49 20.43 3.11 1.20
N PRO A 50 21.39 3.78 0.53
CA PRO A 50 22.81 3.54 0.78
C PRO A 50 23.13 3.67 2.28
N ILE A 51 24.10 2.88 2.73
CA ILE A 51 24.49 2.85 4.15
C ILE A 51 24.97 4.23 4.58
N ALA A 52 24.26 4.82 5.53
CA ALA A 52 24.64 6.06 6.18
C ALA A 52 25.52 5.78 7.42
N SER A 53 25.92 6.85 8.11
CA SER A 53 26.57 6.75 9.41
C SER A 53 25.73 5.89 10.38
N GLY A 54 26.41 5.10 11.22
CA GLY A 54 25.71 4.20 12.16
C GLY A 54 25.15 2.94 11.53
N GLN A 55 25.47 2.65 10.26
CA GLN A 55 24.96 1.49 9.51
C GLN A 55 23.44 1.57 9.19
N ASN A 56 22.82 2.73 9.36
CA ASN A 56 21.41 2.93 9.06
C ASN A 56 21.17 2.99 7.54
N LYS A 57 20.05 2.39 7.12
CA LYS A 57 19.61 2.31 5.72
C LYS A 57 18.14 2.71 5.54
N TYR A 58 17.50 3.08 6.65
CA TYR A 58 16.08 3.33 6.74
C TYR A 58 15.87 4.67 7.41
N LEU A 59 14.72 5.29 7.16
CA LEU A 59 14.23 6.45 7.88
C LEU A 59 12.88 6.08 8.48
N ILE A 60 12.66 6.38 9.75
CA ILE A 60 11.32 6.43 10.31
C ILE A 60 10.73 7.80 9.99
N VAL A 61 9.54 7.83 9.41
CA VAL A 61 8.82 9.05 9.08
C VAL A 61 7.55 9.10 9.90
N VAL A 62 7.32 10.23 10.56
CA VAL A 62 6.12 10.50 11.34
C VAL A 62 5.37 11.66 10.68
N VAL A 63 4.07 11.50 10.47
CA VAL A 63 3.21 12.53 9.86
C VAL A 63 2.03 12.83 10.76
N ASP A 64 1.91 14.07 11.22
CA ASP A 64 0.72 14.54 11.91
C ASP A 64 -0.44 14.66 10.91
N TYR A 65 -1.58 14.03 11.20
CA TYR A 65 -2.70 13.98 10.25
C TYR A 65 -3.45 15.30 10.14
N PHE A 66 -3.38 16.17 11.16
CA PHE A 66 -4.04 17.46 11.15
C PHE A 66 -3.25 18.50 10.35
N THR A 67 -2.04 18.80 10.80
CA THR A 67 -1.16 19.83 10.23
C THR A 67 -0.44 19.39 8.97
N LYS A 68 -0.40 18.08 8.69
CA LYS A 68 0.47 17.48 7.68
C LYS A 68 1.96 17.76 7.92
N TRP A 69 2.33 18.09 9.15
CA TRP A 69 3.72 18.23 9.57
C TRP A 69 4.41 16.87 9.58
N ILE A 70 5.67 16.85 9.15
CA ILE A 70 6.45 15.64 8.92
C ILE A 70 7.75 15.73 9.72
N GLU A 71 8.08 14.67 10.45
CA GLU A 71 9.39 14.44 11.05
C GLU A 71 10.00 13.17 10.44
N ALA A 72 11.30 13.18 10.18
CA ALA A 72 12.00 12.00 9.68
C ALA A 72 13.33 11.82 10.41
N GLU A 73 13.57 10.62 10.94
CA GLU A 73 14.77 10.27 11.68
C GLU A 73 15.41 8.99 11.09
N PRO A 74 16.75 8.85 11.12
CA PRO A 74 17.47 7.69 10.61
C PRO A 74 17.50 6.48 11.55
#